data_AF-A0A7Y4VKW4-F1
#
_entry.id   AF-A0A7Y4VKW4-F1
#
_cell.length_a   1.000
_cell.length_b   1.000
_cell.length_c   1.000
_cell.angle_alpha   90.00
_cell.angle_beta   90.00
_cell.angle_gamma   90.00
#
_symmetry.space_group_name_H-M   'P 1'
#
loop_
_entity.id
_entity.type
_entity.pdbx_description
1 polymer ?
#
loop_
_entity_poly.entity_id
_entity_poly.type
_entity_poly.pdbx_seq_one_letter_code
_entity_poly.pdbx_strand_id
1 'polypeptide(L)'
;MISKVKITTETTKNLTDEQLDDLVYTKAADLYLGTFGERFKENDNDKLLQDIFSLTVLDNEVKNGGFDQFFRSYDDLRKFALNGLRLINAYKHAELVEMAAAIHDMQKEEHSNKRNANLNPLDEDYYKLDDITILRQRFVRAHIDRFAE
;
A
#
# COMPACT_ATOMS: atom_id res chain seq x y z
N MET A 1 26.76 0.84 3.81
CA MET A 1 26.49 2.05 3.01
C MET A 1 25.22 1.75 2.23
N ILE A 2 24.10 2.42 2.53
CA ILE A 2 22.83 2.17 1.82
C ILE A 2 22.92 2.88 0.47
N SER A 3 22.64 2.18 -0.62
CA SER A 3 22.71 2.72 -1.98
C SER A 3 21.31 3.02 -2.51
N LYS A 4 21.17 4.13 -3.25
CA LYS A 4 19.92 4.52 -3.91
C LYS A 4 19.44 3.44 -4.89
N VAL A 5 18.19 3.01 -4.74
CA VAL A 5 17.57 2.06 -5.66
C VAL A 5 17.25 2.71 -7.01
N LYS A 6 17.55 2.00 -8.10
CA LYS A 6 17.17 2.34 -9.47
C LYS A 6 16.49 1.16 -10.13
N ILE A 7 15.34 1.40 -10.73
CA ILE A 7 14.57 0.40 -11.48
C ILE A 7 14.90 0.60 -12.95
N THR A 8 15.56 -0.37 -13.57
CA THR A 8 15.89 -0.36 -14.99
C THR A 8 15.61 -1.74 -15.58
N THR A 9 15.55 -1.82 -16.92
CA THR A 9 15.37 -3.10 -17.61
C THR A 9 16.44 -4.12 -17.23
N GLU A 10 17.69 -3.68 -17.03
CA GLU A 10 18.79 -4.55 -16.66
C GLU A 10 18.67 -5.04 -15.22
N THR A 11 18.26 -4.18 -14.28
CA THR A 11 18.13 -4.58 -12.86
C THR A 11 16.95 -5.50 -12.60
N THR A 12 15.97 -5.56 -13.52
CA THR A 12 14.72 -6.31 -13.33
C THR A 12 14.64 -7.63 -14.10
N LYS A 13 15.48 -7.83 -15.12
CA LYS A 13 15.38 -8.94 -16.10
C LYS A 13 15.34 -10.35 -15.50
N ASN A 14 16.01 -10.57 -14.36
CA ASN A 14 16.17 -11.89 -13.74
C ASN A 14 15.62 -11.96 -12.31
N LEU A 15 14.90 -10.93 -11.85
CA LEU A 15 14.34 -10.92 -10.50
C LEU A 15 13.08 -11.78 -10.44
N THR A 16 12.84 -12.45 -9.31
CA THR A 16 11.57 -13.14 -8.98
C THR A 16 10.45 -12.12 -8.71
N ASP A 17 9.20 -12.57 -8.64
CA ASP A 17 8.06 -11.66 -8.41
C ASP A 17 8.18 -10.95 -7.06
N GLU A 18 8.61 -11.69 -6.04
CA GLU A 18 8.94 -11.17 -4.71
C GLU A 18 10.06 -10.14 -4.77
N GLN A 19 11.16 -10.42 -5.49
CA GLN A 19 12.27 -9.49 -5.62
C GLN A 19 11.91 -8.22 -6.39
N LEU A 20 11.02 -8.31 -7.39
CA LEU A 20 10.51 -7.12 -8.07
C LEU A 20 9.64 -6.28 -7.15
N ASP A 21 8.73 -6.92 -6.42
CA ASP A 21 7.84 -6.24 -5.47
C ASP A 21 8.65 -5.53 -4.37
N ASP A 22 9.66 -6.20 -3.81
CA ASP A 22 10.57 -5.63 -2.81
C ASP A 22 11.40 -4.47 -3.38
N LEU A 23 11.87 -4.58 -4.63
CA LEU A 23 12.60 -3.49 -5.30
C LEU A 23 11.72 -2.24 -5.48
N VAL A 24 10.49 -2.43 -5.95
CA VAL A 24 9.50 -1.34 -6.12
C VAL A 24 9.13 -0.74 -4.77
N TYR A 25 8.85 -1.58 -3.78
CA TYR A 25 8.54 -1.14 -2.42
C TYR A 25 9.68 -0.35 -1.80
N THR A 26 10.92 -0.85 -1.87
CA THR A 26 12.10 -0.18 -1.32
C THR A 26 12.30 1.19 -1.96
N LYS A 27 12.18 1.28 -3.29
CA LYS A 27 12.24 2.55 -4.00
C LYS A 27 11.17 3.54 -3.52
N ALA A 28 9.94 3.07 -3.38
CA ALA A 28 8.83 3.91 -2.92
C ALA A 28 8.99 4.33 -1.45
N ALA A 29 9.48 3.44 -0.59
CA ALA A 29 9.78 3.72 0.81
C ALA A 29 10.89 4.77 0.95
N ASP A 30 11.92 4.71 0.11
CA ASP A 30 12.98 5.73 0.07
C ASP A 30 12.45 7.12 -0.27
N LEU A 31 11.49 7.21 -1.21
CA LEU A 31 10.82 8.46 -1.56
C LEU A 31 9.88 8.94 -0.45
N TYR A 32 9.14 8.01 0.18
CA TYR A 32 8.24 8.33 1.29
C TYR A 32 9.01 8.87 2.50
N LEU A 33 10.11 8.22 2.89
CA LEU A 33 10.96 8.60 4.03
C LEU A 33 11.91 9.75 3.68
N GLY A 34 12.19 9.96 2.40
CA GLY A 34 13.16 10.93 1.91
C GLY A 34 14.58 10.58 2.28
N THR A 35 14.89 9.28 2.31
CA THR A 35 16.19 8.72 2.71
C THR A 35 17.36 9.41 2.03
N PHE A 36 17.20 9.79 0.75
CA PHE A 36 18.22 10.42 -0.07
C PHE A 36 17.92 11.88 -0.43
N GLY A 37 17.05 12.56 0.33
CA GLY A 37 16.64 13.96 0.10
C GLY A 37 15.65 14.17 -1.05
N GLU A 38 15.18 13.09 -1.68
CA GLU A 38 14.13 13.11 -2.69
C GLU A 38 12.77 12.78 -2.06
N ARG A 39 11.68 13.24 -2.67
CA ARG A 39 10.30 12.94 -2.28
C ARG A 39 9.49 12.61 -3.51
N PHE A 40 8.32 12.02 -3.32
CA PHE A 40 7.33 11.87 -4.39
C PHE A 40 7.06 13.21 -5.09
N LYS A 41 7.06 13.19 -6.41
CA LYS A 41 6.74 14.29 -7.31
C LYS A 41 5.36 14.08 -7.92
N GLU A 42 4.78 15.14 -8.49
CA GLU A 42 3.47 15.06 -9.17
C GLU A 42 3.54 14.46 -10.58
N ASN A 43 4.23 13.34 -10.76
CA ASN A 43 4.30 12.60 -12.02
C ASN A 43 3.65 11.21 -11.89
N ASP A 44 3.35 10.56 -13.01
CA ASP A 44 2.58 9.30 -13.01
C ASP A 44 3.37 8.11 -12.43
N ASN A 45 4.69 8.08 -12.58
CA ASN A 45 5.55 7.04 -12.02
C ASN A 45 5.59 7.14 -10.48
N ASP A 46 5.83 8.33 -9.94
CA ASP A 46 5.84 8.58 -8.50
C ASP A 46 4.46 8.31 -7.87
N LYS A 47 3.36 8.68 -8.54
CA LYS A 47 2.00 8.33 -8.07
C LYS A 47 1.80 6.81 -8.02
N LEU A 48 2.26 6.09 -9.05
CA LEU A 48 2.17 4.63 -9.08
C LEU A 48 3.01 3.99 -7.96
N LEU A 49 4.23 4.49 -7.70
CA LEU A 49 5.05 4.07 -6.57
C LEU A 49 4.35 4.35 -5.24
N GLN A 50 3.72 5.52 -5.09
CA GLN A 50 2.98 5.89 -3.90
C GLN A 50 1.75 5.00 -3.66
N ASP A 51 1.00 4.65 -4.71
CA ASP A 51 -0.12 3.71 -4.64
C ASP A 51 0.33 2.32 -4.20
N ILE A 52 1.42 1.80 -4.76
CA ILE A 52 2.00 0.49 -4.38
C ILE A 52 2.52 0.50 -2.94
N PHE A 53 3.24 1.55 -2.53
CA PHE A 53 3.70 1.70 -1.16
C PHE A 53 2.55 1.72 -0.16
N SER A 54 1.53 2.54 -0.44
CA SER A 54 0.37 2.71 0.43
C SER A 54 -0.45 1.42 0.55
N LEU A 55 -0.52 0.64 -0.53
CA LEU A 55 -1.12 -0.69 -0.52
C LEU A 55 -0.37 -1.66 0.41
N THR A 56 0.96 -1.67 0.36
CA THR A 56 1.79 -2.50 1.25
C THR A 56 1.64 -2.09 2.70
N VAL A 57 1.61 -0.79 2.99
CA VAL A 57 1.36 -0.28 4.35
C VAL A 57 -0.03 -0.70 4.83
N LEU A 58 -1.08 -0.51 4.01
CA LEU A 58 -2.43 -0.94 4.36
C LEU A 58 -2.49 -2.42 4.74
N ASP A 59 -1.99 -3.31 3.89
CA ASP A 59 -2.05 -4.76 4.11
C ASP A 59 -1.30 -5.16 5.40
N ASN A 60 -0.12 -4.60 5.62
CA ASN A 60 0.67 -4.87 6.82
C ASN A 60 -0.03 -4.39 8.10
N GLU A 61 -0.56 -3.17 8.11
CA GLU A 61 -1.22 -2.61 9.29
C GLU A 61 -2.53 -3.33 9.61
N VAL A 62 -3.32 -3.68 8.59
CA VAL A 62 -4.56 -4.45 8.78
C VAL A 62 -4.26 -5.86 9.30
N LYS A 63 -3.25 -6.54 8.77
CA LYS A 63 -2.81 -7.86 9.29
C LYS A 63 -2.25 -7.79 10.72
N ASN A 64 -1.65 -6.66 11.11
CA ASN A 64 -1.03 -6.50 12.43
C ASN A 64 -2.02 -6.05 13.51
N GLY A 65 -2.92 -5.10 13.20
CA GLY A 65 -3.85 -4.52 14.19
C GLY A 65 -5.22 -4.12 13.65
N GLY A 66 -5.56 -4.54 12.43
CA GLY A 66 -6.83 -4.21 11.78
C GLY A 66 -6.86 -2.82 11.17
N PHE A 67 -8.00 -2.47 10.57
CA PHE A 67 -8.24 -1.16 9.98
C PHE A 67 -8.07 -0.01 10.98
N ASP A 68 -8.38 -0.24 12.27
CA ASP A 68 -8.16 0.74 13.33
C ASP A 68 -6.69 1.17 13.42
N GLN A 69 -5.76 0.22 13.33
CA GLN A 69 -4.33 0.50 13.35
C GLN A 69 -3.89 1.29 12.12
N PHE A 70 -4.36 0.90 10.93
CA PHE A 70 -4.07 1.61 9.69
C PHE A 70 -4.52 3.07 9.75
N PHE A 71 -5.79 3.35 10.08
CA PHE A 71 -6.29 4.72 10.10
C PHE A 71 -5.66 5.58 11.21
N ARG A 72 -5.25 4.98 12.34
CA ARG A 72 -4.58 5.74 13.40
C ARG A 72 -3.18 6.19 13.02
N SER A 73 -2.47 5.40 12.23
CA SER A 73 -1.05 5.63 11.93
C SER A 73 -0.82 6.22 10.54
N TYR A 74 -1.71 5.94 9.58
CA TYR A 74 -1.47 6.12 8.14
C TYR A 74 -2.72 6.53 7.34
N ASP A 75 -3.70 7.23 7.94
CA ASP A 75 -4.90 7.69 7.21
C ASP A 75 -4.57 8.64 6.04
N ASP A 76 -3.42 9.31 6.08
CA ASP A 76 -2.92 10.12 4.96
C ASP A 76 -2.62 9.27 3.70
N LEU A 77 -2.33 7.99 3.86
CA LEU A 77 -2.10 7.04 2.77
C LEU A 77 -3.39 6.41 2.23
N ARG A 78 -4.54 6.60 2.91
CA ARG A 78 -5.83 5.95 2.59
C ARG A 78 -6.23 6.08 1.13
N LYS A 79 -6.13 7.29 0.57
CA LYS A 79 -6.51 7.57 -0.83
C LYS A 79 -5.66 6.77 -1.81
N PHE A 80 -4.35 6.73 -1.58
CA PHE A 80 -3.39 6.02 -2.43
C PHE A 80 -3.54 4.49 -2.30
N ALA A 81 -3.80 4.00 -1.08
CA ALA A 81 -4.10 2.59 -0.86
C ALA A 81 -5.37 2.15 -1.63
N LEU A 82 -6.44 2.96 -1.61
CA LEU A 82 -7.66 2.70 -2.38
C LEU A 82 -7.41 2.69 -3.90
N ASN A 83 -6.60 3.62 -4.40
CA ASN A 83 -6.18 3.62 -5.81
C ASN A 83 -5.38 2.37 -6.14
N GLY A 84 -4.41 2.00 -5.31
CA GLY A 84 -3.59 0.79 -5.45
C GLY A 84 -4.43 -0.49 -5.50
N LEU A 85 -5.43 -0.62 -4.62
CA LEU A 85 -6.36 -1.76 -4.63
C LEU A 85 -7.12 -1.87 -5.96
N ARG A 86 -7.63 -0.75 -6.48
CA ARG A 86 -8.33 -0.72 -7.77
C ARG A 86 -7.40 -1.05 -8.93
N LEU A 87 -6.17 -0.54 -8.88
CA LEU A 87 -5.13 -0.77 -9.87
C LEU A 87 -4.76 -2.26 -10.00
N ILE A 88 -4.74 -3.00 -8.88
CA ILE A 88 -4.48 -4.45 -8.86
C ILE A 88 -5.75 -5.31 -8.97
N ASN A 89 -6.90 -4.71 -9.29
CA ASN A 89 -8.22 -5.36 -9.37
C ASN A 89 -8.72 -6.01 -8.06
N ALA A 90 -8.23 -5.56 -6.91
CA ALA A 90 -8.64 -6.02 -5.58
C ALA A 90 -9.92 -5.28 -5.10
N TYR A 91 -10.98 -5.29 -5.91
CA TYR A 91 -12.16 -4.45 -5.67
C TYR A 91 -12.90 -4.74 -4.36
N LYS A 92 -12.96 -6.01 -3.93
CA LYS A 92 -13.59 -6.38 -2.64
C LYS A 92 -12.83 -5.81 -1.45
N HIS A 93 -11.50 -5.79 -1.53
CA HIS A 93 -10.68 -5.14 -0.51
C HIS A 93 -10.94 -3.62 -0.49
N ALA A 94 -11.06 -2.99 -1.66
CA ALA A 94 -11.36 -1.57 -1.76
C ALA A 94 -12.71 -1.24 -1.11
N GLU A 95 -13.74 -2.06 -1.35
CA GLU A 95 -15.05 -1.93 -0.71
C GLU A 95 -14.96 -2.00 0.82
N LEU A 96 -14.24 -2.99 1.36
CA LEU A 96 -14.02 -3.10 2.81
C LEU A 96 -13.29 -1.89 3.39
N VAL A 97 -12.26 -1.38 2.71
CA VAL A 97 -11.53 -0.17 3.13
C VAL A 97 -12.44 1.04 3.11
N GLU A 98 -13.29 1.21 2.09
CA GLU A 98 -14.24 2.33 2.01
C GLU A 98 -15.29 2.25 3.13
N MET A 99 -15.82 1.06 3.43
CA MET A 99 -16.71 0.84 4.56
C MET A 99 -16.04 1.14 5.90
N ALA A 100 -14.81 0.66 6.08
CA ALA A 100 -14.02 0.87 7.30
C ALA A 100 -13.69 2.37 7.48
N ALA A 101 -13.34 3.06 6.39
CA ALA A 101 -13.08 4.50 6.39
C ALA A 101 -14.33 5.30 6.76
N ALA A 102 -15.51 4.91 6.26
CA ALA A 102 -16.77 5.56 6.63
C ALA A 102 -17.07 5.42 8.13
N ILE A 103 -16.88 4.22 8.70
CA ILE A 103 -17.05 3.98 10.15
C ILE A 103 -16.01 4.79 10.95
N HIS A 104 -14.74 4.76 10.52
CA HIS A 104 -13.67 5.53 11.14
C HIS A 104 -14.00 7.02 11.16
N ASP A 105 -14.33 7.62 10.02
CA ASP A 105 -14.61 9.05 9.88
C ASP A 105 -15.82 9.47 10.74
N MET A 106 -16.84 8.62 10.84
CA MET A 106 -18.02 8.86 11.69
C MET A 106 -17.72 8.79 13.19
N GLN A 107 -16.77 7.95 13.61
CA GLN A 107 -16.56 7.58 15.02
C GLN A 107 -15.19 7.99 15.58
N LYS A 108 -14.37 8.69 14.78
CA LYS A 108 -12.97 9.04 15.13
C LYS A 108 -12.83 9.82 16.44
N GLU A 109 -13.76 10.73 16.73
CA GLU A 109 -13.74 11.52 17.97
C GLU A 109 -13.96 10.62 19.20
N GLU A 110 -14.96 9.73 19.11
CA GLU A 110 -15.29 8.77 20.17
C GLU A 110 -14.15 7.78 20.41
N HIS A 111 -13.40 7.42 19.38
CA HIS A 111 -12.32 6.43 19.41
C HIS A 111 -10.92 7.04 19.31
N SER A 112 -10.79 8.35 19.60
CA SER A 112 -9.53 9.09 19.51
C SER A 112 -8.40 8.55 20.39
N ASN A 113 -8.73 7.83 21.47
CA ASN A 113 -7.78 7.24 22.42
C ASN A 113 -8.02 5.74 22.73
N LYS A 114 -8.93 5.09 22.00
CA LYS A 114 -9.27 3.66 22.18
C LYS A 114 -9.42 2.98 20.82
N ARG A 115 -9.29 1.65 20.80
CA ARG A 115 -9.54 0.84 19.60
C ARG A 115 -11.01 0.92 19.20
N ASN A 116 -11.29 1.09 17.91
CA ASN A 116 -12.65 1.00 17.38
C ASN A 116 -13.05 -0.45 17.08
N ALA A 117 -13.74 -1.08 18.04
CA ALA A 117 -14.21 -2.46 17.89
C ALA A 117 -15.28 -2.65 16.80
N ASN A 118 -15.92 -1.57 16.33
CA ASN A 118 -16.89 -1.65 15.22
C ASN A 118 -16.23 -1.96 13.87
N LEU A 119 -14.90 -1.86 13.78
CA LEU A 119 -14.13 -2.26 12.61
C LEU A 119 -13.81 -3.77 12.57
N ASN A 120 -13.90 -4.47 13.71
CA ASN A 120 -13.51 -5.88 13.81
C ASN A 120 -14.21 -6.80 12.79
N PRO A 121 -15.52 -6.66 12.49
CA PRO A 121 -16.15 -7.49 11.46
C PRO A 121 -15.54 -7.28 10.07
N LEU A 122 -15.12 -6.06 9.75
CA LEU A 122 -14.48 -5.75 8.48
C LEU A 122 -13.04 -6.29 8.42
N ASP A 123 -12.32 -6.26 9.55
CA ASP A 123 -11.01 -6.91 9.68
C ASP A 123 -11.15 -8.42 9.37
N GLU A 124 -12.14 -9.09 9.99
CA GLU A 124 -12.40 -10.51 9.78
C GLU A 124 -12.74 -10.84 8.33
N ASP A 125 -13.56 -10.00 7.68
CA ASP A 125 -13.90 -10.19 6.27
C ASP A 125 -12.71 -9.94 5.34
N TYR A 126 -11.84 -8.97 5.68
CA TYR A 126 -10.61 -8.73 4.95
C TYR A 126 -9.68 -9.94 4.98
N TYR A 127 -9.53 -10.59 6.13
CA TYR A 127 -8.67 -11.77 6.29
C TYR A 127 -9.15 -13.00 5.49
N LYS A 128 -10.39 -13.00 4.99
CA LYS A 128 -10.96 -14.09 4.17
C LYS A 128 -10.76 -13.87 2.66
N LEU A 129 -10.32 -12.68 2.25
CA LEU A 129 -10.11 -12.35 0.84
C LEU A 129 -8.75 -12.87 0.32
N ASP A 130 -8.55 -12.78 -1.00
CA ASP A 130 -7.30 -13.16 -1.65
C ASP A 130 -6.11 -12.35 -1.13
N ASP A 131 -4.93 -12.96 -1.03
CA ASP A 131 -3.74 -12.24 -0.54
C ASP A 131 -3.32 -11.12 -1.50
N ILE A 132 -3.43 -9.88 -1.02
CA ILE A 132 -3.01 -8.67 -1.73
C ILE A 132 -1.56 -8.75 -2.17
N THR A 133 -0.68 -9.37 -1.39
CA THR A 133 0.74 -9.48 -1.75
C THR A 133 0.91 -10.23 -3.06
N ILE A 134 0.16 -11.30 -3.29
CA ILE A 134 0.20 -12.06 -4.54
C ILE A 134 -0.37 -11.26 -5.71
N LEU A 135 -1.47 -10.52 -5.49
CA LEU A 135 -2.08 -9.67 -6.51
C LEU A 135 -1.15 -8.52 -6.92
N ARG A 136 -0.50 -7.88 -5.94
CA ARG A 136 0.49 -6.81 -6.12
C ARG A 136 1.71 -7.29 -6.87
N GLN A 137 2.28 -8.43 -6.48
CA GLN A 137 3.41 -9.07 -7.15
C GLN A 137 3.13 -9.34 -8.65
N ARG A 138 1.96 -9.91 -8.96
CA ARG A 138 1.53 -10.14 -10.36
C ARG A 138 1.43 -8.84 -11.14
N PHE A 139 0.83 -7.81 -10.52
CA PHE A 139 0.72 -6.49 -11.14
C PHE A 139 2.10 -5.89 -11.42
N VAL A 140 2.99 -5.85 -10.43
CA VAL A 140 4.35 -5.31 -10.57
C VAL A 140 5.09 -6.03 -11.69
N ARG A 141 5.04 -7.36 -11.74
CA ARG A 141 5.66 -8.14 -12.82
C ARG A 141 5.13 -7.75 -14.20
N ALA A 142 3.81 -7.66 -14.34
CA ALA A 142 3.16 -7.37 -15.61
C ALA A 142 3.41 -5.94 -16.12
N HIS A 143 3.83 -5.03 -15.22
CA HIS A 143 3.91 -3.60 -15.47
C HIS A 143 5.23 -2.97 -15.02
N ILE A 144 6.31 -3.76 -14.94
CA ILE A 144 7.60 -3.30 -14.39
C ILE A 144 8.18 -2.11 -15.17
N ASP A 145 7.88 -2.03 -16.46
CA ASP A 145 8.23 -0.92 -17.35
C ASP A 145 7.68 0.43 -16.87
N ARG A 146 6.51 0.44 -16.21
CA ARG A 146 5.90 1.66 -15.65
C ARG A 146 6.63 2.19 -14.43
N PHE A 147 7.45 1.37 -13.78
CA PHE A 147 8.25 1.72 -12.61
C PHE A 147 9.68 2.13 -12.96
N ALA A 148 10.13 1.87 -14.19
CA ALA A 148 11.48 2.19 -14.63
C ALA A 148 11.68 3.71 -14.79
N GLU A 149 12.90 4.17 -14.49
CA GLU A 149 13.37 5.56 -14.70
C GLU A 149 14.22 5.70 -15.96
#